data_AF-A0A382U1L6-F1
#
_entry.id   AF-A0A382U1L6-F1
#
_cell.length_a   1.000
_cell.length_b   1.000
_cell.length_c   1.000
_cell.angle_alpha   90.00
_cell.angle_beta   90.00
_cell.angle_gamma   90.00
#
_symmetry.space_group_name_H-M   'P 1'
#
loop_
_entity.id
_entity.type
_entity.pdbx_description
1 polymer ?
#
loop_
_entity_poly.entity_id
_entity_poly.type
_entity_poly.pdbx_seq_one_letter_code
_entity_poly.pdbx_strand_id
1 'polypeptide(L)'
;MNKTGYIFHPQYLKHDTESHPENSGRLNAIQGTMELSNIYSHLHFPEPRRATNNELAENHDISHIKNVRDSCQNGVQSLDGDTFICADSWDAAILSSGAGLTAIDQIISGELDNAFTAVRPPGHHAEKNRAMGFCLFNNVAIAARYAIKKHRLNRVCIFDWDVHHGNGTQHSFYSNSFVHYSSIHQYPFYPGTGDKNETGTGDGLGTTLNFPLNAFAG
;
A
#
# COMPACT_ATOMS: atom_id res chain seq x y z
N MET A 1 2.39 -7.45 -27.11
CA MET A 1 1.72 -6.61 -26.10
C MET A 1 2.13 -7.16 -24.74
N ASN A 2 2.49 -6.31 -23.79
CA ASN A 2 2.89 -6.80 -22.46
C ASN A 2 1.69 -7.45 -21.76
N LYS A 3 1.90 -8.57 -21.08
CA LYS A 3 0.92 -9.24 -20.22
C LYS A 3 0.73 -8.42 -18.95
N THR A 4 -0.23 -7.51 -18.97
CA THR A 4 -0.48 -6.57 -17.87
C THR A 4 -1.59 -7.09 -16.99
N GLY A 5 -1.29 -7.33 -15.71
CA GLY A 5 -2.30 -7.70 -14.72
C GLY A 5 -3.06 -6.49 -14.20
N TYR A 6 -4.37 -6.61 -14.05
CA TYR A 6 -5.23 -5.68 -13.33
C TYR A 6 -5.86 -6.44 -12.17
N ILE A 7 -5.38 -6.18 -10.96
CA ILE A 7 -5.78 -6.91 -9.75
C ILE A 7 -6.75 -6.04 -8.97
N PHE A 8 -7.96 -6.57 -8.80
CA PHE A 8 -9.04 -5.98 -8.03
C PHE A 8 -9.85 -7.10 -7.36
N HIS A 9 -10.50 -6.80 -6.24
CA HIS A 9 -11.44 -7.72 -5.62
C HIS A 9 -12.66 -6.97 -5.04
N PRO A 10 -13.90 -7.46 -5.21
CA PRO A 10 -15.10 -6.79 -4.72
C PRO A 10 -15.13 -6.50 -3.20
N GLN A 11 -14.39 -7.29 -2.41
CA GLN A 11 -14.23 -7.05 -0.95
C GLN A 11 -13.66 -5.66 -0.63
N TYR A 12 -12.86 -5.06 -1.53
CA TYR A 12 -12.34 -3.70 -1.36
C TYR A 12 -13.46 -2.64 -1.25
N LEU A 13 -14.60 -2.91 -1.88
CA LEU A 13 -15.78 -2.05 -1.84
C LEU A 13 -16.57 -2.20 -0.53
N LYS A 14 -16.32 -3.26 0.24
CA LYS A 14 -17.00 -3.55 1.51
C LYS A 14 -16.36 -2.88 2.72
N HIS A 15 -15.14 -2.33 2.59
CA HIS A 15 -14.55 -1.43 3.59
C HIS A 15 -15.34 -0.10 3.63
N ASP A 16 -16.60 -0.14 4.04
CA ASP A 16 -17.50 1.01 4.02
C ASP A 16 -17.51 1.67 5.41
N THR A 17 -16.93 2.88 5.46
CA THR A 17 -16.74 3.65 6.69
C THR A 17 -17.57 4.94 6.67
N GLU A 18 -18.73 4.89 6.00
CA GLU A 18 -19.69 5.98 5.87
C GLU A 18 -19.16 7.20 5.09
N SER A 19 -19.55 8.43 5.48
CA SER A 19 -19.19 9.67 4.76
C SER A 19 -17.73 10.03 5.00
N HIS A 20 -16.85 9.37 4.27
CA HIS A 20 -15.40 9.50 4.38
C HIS A 20 -14.75 9.78 3.01
N PRO A 21 -13.69 10.63 2.93
CA PRO A 21 -13.01 10.91 1.66
C PRO A 21 -12.41 9.66 1.00
N GLU A 22 -11.89 8.75 1.82
CA GLU A 22 -11.49 7.40 1.40
C GLU A 22 -12.74 6.50 1.35
N ASN A 23 -13.36 6.37 0.18
CA ASN A 23 -14.58 5.58 -0.03
C ASN A 23 -14.53 4.73 -1.31
N SER A 24 -15.42 3.74 -1.39
CA SER A 24 -15.53 2.79 -2.50
C SER A 24 -15.85 3.44 -3.85
N GLY A 25 -16.46 4.64 -3.87
CA GLY A 25 -16.72 5.42 -5.08
C GLY A 25 -15.46 5.72 -5.89
N ARG A 26 -14.31 5.94 -5.22
CA ARG A 26 -13.01 6.14 -5.87
C ARG A 26 -12.60 4.92 -6.68
N LEU A 27 -12.77 3.74 -6.11
CA LEU A 27 -12.40 2.47 -6.76
C LEU A 27 -13.41 2.06 -7.84
N ASN A 28 -14.71 2.33 -7.63
CA ASN A 28 -15.74 2.19 -8.66
C ASN A 28 -15.47 3.08 -9.88
N ALA A 29 -14.98 4.31 -9.68
CA ALA A 29 -14.61 5.20 -10.79
C ALA A 29 -13.44 4.64 -11.62
N ILE A 30 -12.43 4.05 -10.97
CA ILE A 30 -11.31 3.37 -11.64
C ILE A 30 -11.83 2.17 -12.42
N GLN A 31 -12.64 1.31 -11.79
CA GLN A 31 -13.26 0.14 -12.41
C GLN A 31 -14.05 0.51 -13.66
N GLY A 32 -15.01 1.42 -13.54
CA GLY A 32 -15.86 1.82 -14.67
C GLY A 32 -15.09 2.49 -15.80
N THR A 33 -14.05 3.27 -15.49
CA THR A 33 -13.19 3.86 -16.53
C THR A 33 -12.35 2.78 -17.23
N MET A 34 -11.83 1.82 -16.48
CA MET A 34 -11.02 0.74 -17.02
C MET A 34 -11.85 -0.17 -17.93
N GLU A 35 -13.06 -0.54 -17.52
CA GLU A 35 -14.01 -1.36 -18.31
C GLU A 35 -14.39 -0.72 -19.65
N LEU A 36 -14.48 0.62 -19.70
CA LEU A 36 -14.79 1.37 -20.92
C LEU A 36 -13.54 1.64 -21.79
N SER A 37 -12.35 1.32 -21.31
CA SER A 37 -11.11 1.61 -22.02
C SER A 37 -10.80 0.58 -23.12
N ASN A 38 -10.11 1.02 -24.17
CA ASN A 38 -9.67 0.14 -25.26
C ASN A 38 -8.60 -0.89 -24.83
N ILE A 39 -8.04 -0.75 -23.63
CA ILE A 39 -7.01 -1.68 -23.12
C ILE A 39 -7.61 -2.81 -22.29
N TYR A 40 -8.87 -2.73 -21.86
CA TYR A 40 -9.50 -3.69 -20.94
C TYR A 40 -9.41 -5.14 -21.42
N SER A 41 -9.73 -5.36 -22.70
CA SER A 41 -9.69 -6.69 -23.34
C SER A 41 -8.28 -7.27 -23.49
N HIS A 42 -7.25 -6.47 -23.24
CA HIS A 42 -5.85 -6.85 -23.28
C HIS A 42 -5.25 -7.05 -21.87
N LEU A 43 -6.03 -6.81 -20.81
CA LEU A 43 -5.60 -7.02 -19.43
C LEU A 43 -5.83 -8.48 -19.01
N HIS A 44 -5.00 -8.92 -18.07
CA HIS A 44 -5.21 -10.15 -17.31
C HIS A 44 -5.82 -9.78 -15.96
N PHE A 45 -6.67 -10.63 -15.40
CA PHE A 45 -7.39 -10.35 -14.15
C PHE A 45 -7.06 -11.40 -13.08
N PRO A 46 -5.88 -11.32 -12.44
CA PRO A 46 -5.53 -12.24 -11.38
C PRO A 46 -6.31 -11.91 -10.10
N GLU A 47 -6.81 -12.96 -9.45
CA GLU A 47 -7.43 -12.83 -8.14
C GLU A 47 -6.36 -12.58 -7.06
N PRO A 48 -6.49 -11.54 -6.22
CA PRO A 48 -5.56 -11.33 -5.12
C PRO A 48 -5.74 -12.41 -4.05
N ARG A 49 -4.62 -12.94 -3.54
CA ARG A 49 -4.68 -13.81 -2.36
C ARG A 49 -4.76 -12.98 -1.09
N ARG A 50 -5.16 -13.62 0.01
CA ARG A 50 -5.08 -13.02 1.35
C ARG A 50 -3.63 -13.06 1.84
N ALA A 51 -3.12 -11.94 2.36
CA ALA A 51 -1.86 -11.91 3.09
C ALA A 51 -2.01 -12.70 4.40
N THR A 52 -1.00 -13.51 4.72
CA THR A 52 -0.95 -14.26 5.98
C THR A 52 -0.48 -13.37 7.13
N ASN A 53 -0.81 -13.73 8.37
CA ASN A 53 -0.32 -12.99 9.55
C ASN A 53 1.22 -12.89 9.58
N ASN A 54 1.93 -13.92 9.12
CA ASN A 54 3.39 -13.90 9.05
C ASN A 54 3.89 -12.86 8.05
N GLU A 55 3.23 -12.73 6.90
CA GLU A 55 3.58 -11.72 5.89
C GLU A 55 3.28 -10.30 6.37
N LEU A 56 2.14 -10.09 7.04
CA LEU A 56 1.85 -8.81 7.71
C LEU A 56 2.92 -8.50 8.77
N ALA A 57 3.35 -9.51 9.53
CA ALA A 57 4.32 -9.38 10.61
C ALA A 57 5.76 -9.11 10.12
N GLU A 58 6.04 -9.23 8.82
CA GLU A 58 7.32 -8.78 8.27
C GLU A 58 7.48 -7.25 8.37
N ASN A 59 6.36 -6.50 8.42
CA ASN A 59 6.38 -5.04 8.51
C ASN A 59 5.73 -4.49 9.80
N HIS A 60 4.76 -5.20 10.37
CA HIS A 60 3.99 -4.71 11.51
C HIS A 60 4.19 -5.55 12.77
N ASP A 61 4.05 -4.92 13.93
CA ASP A 61 4.03 -5.64 15.20
C ASP A 61 2.79 -6.55 15.29
N ILE A 62 2.95 -7.71 15.92
CA ILE A 62 1.85 -8.68 16.12
C ILE A 62 0.70 -8.03 16.91
N SER A 63 1.01 -7.14 17.85
CA SER A 63 0.01 -6.38 18.62
C SER A 63 -0.81 -5.46 17.72
N HIS A 64 -0.19 -4.80 16.73
CA HIS A 64 -0.89 -3.95 15.75
C HIS A 64 -1.84 -4.79 14.89
N ILE A 65 -1.37 -5.90 14.34
CA ILE A 65 -2.18 -6.82 13.52
C ILE A 65 -3.40 -7.31 14.32
N LYS A 66 -3.18 -7.73 15.57
CA LYS A 66 -4.26 -8.15 16.46
C LYS A 66 -5.22 -7.00 16.74
N ASN A 67 -4.71 -5.79 17.02
CA ASN A 67 -5.54 -4.63 17.27
C ASN A 67 -6.46 -4.31 16.09
N VAL A 68 -5.93 -4.24 14.86
CA VAL A 68 -6.73 -3.99 13.66
C VAL A 68 -7.80 -5.06 13.49
N ARG A 69 -7.44 -6.34 13.59
CA ARG A 69 -8.36 -7.46 13.41
C ARG A 69 -9.49 -7.44 14.43
N ASP A 70 -9.15 -7.37 15.71
CA ASP A 70 -10.12 -7.44 16.80
C ASP A 70 -11.00 -6.18 16.80
N SER A 71 -10.45 -5.03 16.41
CA SER A 71 -11.21 -3.78 16.25
C SER A 71 -12.26 -3.90 15.13
N CYS A 72 -11.96 -4.52 13.99
CA CYS A 72 -12.96 -4.68 12.93
C CYS A 72 -14.21 -5.44 13.42
N GLN A 73 -14.10 -6.31 14.42
CA GLN A 73 -15.24 -7.07 14.97
C GLN A 73 -16.26 -6.21 15.72
N ASN A 74 -15.89 -5.00 16.14
CA ASN A 74 -16.75 -4.11 16.92
C ASN A 74 -17.60 -3.17 16.07
N GLY A 75 -17.70 -3.40 14.75
CA GLY A 75 -18.47 -2.57 13.83
C GLY A 75 -17.70 -1.31 13.39
N VAL A 76 -18.43 -0.24 13.09
CA VAL A 76 -17.82 1.02 12.61
C VAL A 76 -17.15 1.74 13.78
N GLN A 77 -15.86 2.00 13.66
CA GLN A 77 -15.10 2.76 14.66
C GLN A 77 -13.84 3.40 14.06
N SER A 78 -13.21 4.28 14.83
CA SER A 78 -11.94 4.90 14.45
C SER A 78 -10.76 4.25 15.16
N LEU A 79 -9.68 3.97 14.43
CA LEU A 79 -8.41 3.52 15.00
C LEU A 79 -7.51 4.69 15.41
N ASP A 80 -7.68 5.86 14.79
CA ASP A 80 -7.03 7.11 15.17
C ASP A 80 -7.93 8.33 14.87
N GLY A 81 -7.38 9.50 14.53
CA GLY A 81 -8.17 10.70 14.22
C GLY A 81 -8.89 10.67 12.87
N ASP A 82 -8.42 9.86 11.91
CA ASP A 82 -8.91 9.88 10.52
C ASP A 82 -9.04 8.47 9.89
N THR A 83 -8.60 7.43 10.56
CA THR A 83 -8.57 6.05 10.06
C THR A 83 -9.74 5.24 10.61
N PHE A 84 -10.84 5.29 9.89
CA PHE A 84 -12.05 4.54 10.21
C PHE A 84 -11.99 3.10 9.68
N ILE A 85 -12.72 2.22 10.36
CA ILE A 85 -12.88 0.81 9.99
C ILE A 85 -14.34 0.38 10.20
N CYS A 86 -14.67 -0.79 9.68
CA CYS A 86 -15.94 -1.50 9.79
C CYS A 86 -15.70 -3.02 9.80
N ALA A 87 -16.76 -3.82 9.93
CA ALA A 87 -16.70 -5.28 10.01
C ALA A 87 -15.92 -5.94 8.85
N ASP A 88 -16.05 -5.42 7.64
CA ASP A 88 -15.43 -5.95 6.43
C ASP A 88 -13.98 -5.47 6.21
N SER A 89 -13.50 -4.54 7.05
CA SER A 89 -12.21 -3.87 6.84
C SER A 89 -11.02 -4.80 6.99
N TRP A 90 -11.08 -5.77 7.91
CA TRP A 90 -10.04 -6.77 8.06
C TRP A 90 -9.85 -7.58 6.77
N ASP A 91 -10.95 -8.09 6.22
CA ASP A 91 -10.93 -8.91 5.01
C ASP A 91 -10.46 -8.11 3.79
N ALA A 92 -10.92 -6.87 3.66
CA ALA A 92 -10.45 -5.95 2.63
C ALA A 92 -8.95 -5.66 2.77
N ALA A 93 -8.47 -5.39 3.99
CA ALA A 93 -7.08 -5.04 4.26
C ALA A 93 -6.12 -6.20 3.97
N ILE A 94 -6.43 -7.43 4.37
CA ILE A 94 -5.52 -8.56 4.09
C ILE A 94 -5.53 -8.96 2.61
N LEU A 95 -6.63 -8.72 1.88
CA LEU A 95 -6.64 -8.85 0.42
C LEU A 95 -5.87 -7.70 -0.25
N SER A 96 -5.93 -6.48 0.28
CA SER A 96 -5.22 -5.31 -0.23
C SER A 96 -3.70 -5.52 -0.08
N SER A 97 -3.26 -5.98 1.09
CA SER A 97 -1.87 -6.33 1.35
C SER A 97 -1.40 -7.55 0.53
N GLY A 98 -2.30 -8.46 0.17
CA GLY A 98 -1.97 -9.65 -0.61
C GLY A 98 -1.95 -9.45 -2.13
N ALA A 99 -2.55 -8.38 -2.65
CA ALA A 99 -2.59 -8.10 -4.09
C ALA A 99 -1.19 -7.93 -4.70
N GLY A 100 -0.32 -7.17 -4.03
CA GLY A 100 1.08 -7.01 -4.45
C GLY A 100 1.86 -8.33 -4.41
N LEU A 101 1.53 -9.21 -3.48
CA LEU A 101 2.16 -10.53 -3.34
C LEU A 101 1.77 -11.44 -4.51
N THR A 102 0.48 -11.46 -4.89
CA THR A 102 0.01 -12.13 -6.12
C THR A 102 0.74 -11.57 -7.34
N ALA A 103 0.80 -10.24 -7.49
CA ALA A 103 1.45 -9.59 -8.62
C ALA A 103 2.92 -9.98 -8.74
N ILE A 104 3.68 -9.90 -7.65
CA ILE A 104 5.09 -10.27 -7.60
C ILE A 104 5.29 -11.73 -8.00
N ASP A 105 4.49 -12.65 -7.47
CA ASP A 105 4.62 -14.07 -7.80
C ASP A 105 4.42 -14.32 -9.31
N GLN A 106 3.41 -13.71 -9.93
CA GLN A 106 3.13 -13.88 -11.36
C GLN A 106 4.12 -13.16 -12.28
N ILE A 107 4.66 -12.02 -11.84
CA ILE A 107 5.72 -11.32 -12.58
C ILE A 107 7.01 -12.14 -12.55
N ILE A 108 7.40 -12.66 -11.39
CA ILE A 108 8.61 -13.47 -11.26
C ILE A 108 8.48 -14.82 -11.99
N SER A 109 7.28 -15.40 -12.06
CA SER A 109 7.04 -16.65 -12.82
C SER A 109 6.97 -16.46 -14.34
N GLY A 110 6.87 -15.22 -14.83
CA GLY A 110 6.72 -14.89 -16.26
C GLY A 110 5.29 -15.01 -16.80
N GLU A 111 4.31 -15.17 -15.91
CA GLU A 111 2.88 -15.14 -16.25
C GLU A 111 2.42 -13.72 -16.60
N LEU A 112 2.96 -12.71 -15.92
CA LEU A 112 2.75 -11.29 -16.19
C LEU A 112 4.08 -10.57 -16.45
N ASP A 113 4.04 -9.49 -17.22
CA ASP A 113 5.19 -8.59 -17.39
C ASP A 113 5.17 -7.43 -16.38
N ASN A 114 3.96 -7.00 -15.98
CA ASN A 114 3.72 -5.96 -14.98
C ASN A 114 2.27 -6.05 -14.46
N ALA A 115 1.93 -5.30 -13.41
CA ALA A 115 0.58 -5.27 -12.87
C ALA A 115 0.20 -3.93 -12.25
N PHE A 116 -1.09 -3.60 -12.32
CA PHE A 116 -1.74 -2.55 -11.55
C PHE A 116 -2.66 -3.16 -10.50
N THR A 117 -2.42 -2.87 -9.23
CA THR A 117 -3.22 -3.35 -8.10
C THR A 117 -4.18 -2.25 -7.63
N ALA A 118 -5.42 -2.31 -8.07
CA ALA A 118 -6.49 -1.37 -7.70
C ALA A 118 -7.06 -1.76 -6.33
N VAL A 119 -6.32 -1.46 -5.26
CA VAL A 119 -6.61 -1.94 -3.91
C VAL A 119 -7.20 -0.87 -2.98
N ARG A 120 -7.94 -1.32 -1.98
CA ARG A 120 -8.47 -0.50 -0.89
C ARG A 120 -8.74 -1.39 0.34
N PRO A 121 -8.33 -1.01 1.57
CA PRO A 121 -7.73 0.28 1.98
C PRO A 121 -6.28 0.52 1.49
N PRO A 122 -5.80 1.79 1.49
CA PRO A 122 -4.43 2.16 1.13
C PRO A 122 -3.40 1.71 2.19
N GLY A 123 -2.11 2.06 2.00
CA GLY A 123 -1.06 1.54 2.91
C GLY A 123 0.14 2.43 3.27
N HIS A 124 0.55 3.41 2.46
CA HIS A 124 1.87 4.04 2.61
C HIS A 124 2.11 4.82 3.93
N HIS A 125 1.05 5.20 4.65
CA HIS A 125 1.15 5.86 5.95
C HIS A 125 1.21 4.90 7.14
N ALA A 126 0.82 3.62 6.96
CA ALA A 126 0.76 2.67 8.05
C ALA A 126 2.17 2.41 8.62
N GLU A 127 2.33 2.74 9.91
CA GLU A 127 3.57 2.55 10.66
C GLU A 127 3.66 1.12 11.19
N LYS A 128 4.85 0.76 11.71
CA LYS A 128 5.09 -0.56 12.30
C LYS A 128 4.04 -0.96 13.35
N ASN A 129 3.60 -0.02 14.17
CA ASN A 129 2.70 -0.27 15.31
C ASN A 129 1.47 0.66 15.35
N ARG A 130 1.14 1.33 14.24
CA ARG A 130 0.05 2.32 14.19
C ARG A 130 -0.57 2.39 12.80
N ALA A 131 -1.91 2.32 12.75
CA ALA A 131 -2.69 2.71 11.57
C ALA A 131 -2.85 4.24 11.58
N MET A 132 -2.75 4.87 10.40
CA MET A 132 -2.93 6.32 10.24
C MET A 132 -3.13 6.68 8.77
N GLY A 133 -3.72 7.85 8.48
CA GLY A 133 -3.91 8.33 7.10
C GLY A 133 -4.67 7.32 6.26
N PHE A 134 -5.72 6.73 6.84
CA PHE A 134 -6.58 5.70 6.24
C PHE A 134 -5.90 4.34 6.05
N CYS A 135 -4.61 4.22 6.37
CA CYS A 135 -3.81 3.03 6.09
C CYS A 135 -3.81 2.08 7.30
N LEU A 136 -4.32 0.86 7.11
CA LEU A 136 -4.33 -0.19 8.15
C LEU A 136 -3.02 -0.99 8.17
N PHE A 137 -2.54 -1.35 6.98
CA PHE A 137 -1.28 -2.07 6.76
C PHE A 137 -0.54 -1.46 5.59
N ASN A 138 0.79 -1.52 5.63
CA ASN A 138 1.63 -0.96 4.59
C ASN A 138 1.80 -1.96 3.44
N ASN A 139 0.84 -1.95 2.51
CA ASN A 139 0.75 -2.90 1.40
C ASN A 139 2.07 -2.97 0.60
N VAL A 140 2.67 -1.83 0.26
CA VAL A 140 3.91 -1.79 -0.55
C VAL A 140 5.14 -2.25 0.24
N ALA A 141 5.22 -1.94 1.54
CA ALA A 141 6.32 -2.42 2.37
C ALA A 141 6.25 -3.94 2.58
N ILE A 142 5.05 -4.49 2.80
CA ILE A 142 4.82 -5.94 2.87
C ILE A 142 5.23 -6.60 1.54
N ALA A 143 4.84 -6.02 0.39
CA ALA A 143 5.22 -6.51 -0.92
C ALA A 143 6.74 -6.49 -1.17
N ALA A 144 7.43 -5.39 -0.83
CA ALA A 144 8.87 -5.29 -0.98
C ALA A 144 9.63 -6.31 -0.11
N ARG A 145 9.22 -6.46 1.16
CA ARG A 145 9.77 -7.47 2.08
C ARG A 145 9.54 -8.88 1.57
N TYR A 146 8.34 -9.16 1.03
CA TYR A 146 8.02 -10.43 0.41
C TYR A 146 8.92 -10.74 -0.79
N ALA A 147 9.13 -9.78 -1.69
CA ALA A 147 10.00 -9.94 -2.85
C ALA A 147 11.45 -10.25 -2.44
N ILE A 148 11.97 -9.56 -1.42
CA ILE A 148 13.31 -9.80 -0.89
C ILE A 148 13.40 -11.18 -0.23
N LYS A 149 12.45 -11.53 0.64
CA LYS A 149 12.51 -12.75 1.46
C LYS A 149 12.20 -14.02 0.67
N LYS A 150 11.10 -14.04 -0.09
CA LYS A 150 10.66 -15.22 -0.85
C LYS A 150 11.47 -15.38 -2.14
N HIS A 151 11.63 -14.31 -2.91
CA HIS A 151 12.24 -14.35 -4.25
C HIS A 151 13.71 -13.97 -4.25
N ARG A 152 14.30 -13.67 -3.08
CA ARG A 152 15.73 -13.36 -2.91
C ARG A 152 16.19 -12.17 -3.77
N LEU A 153 15.28 -11.24 -4.07
CA LEU A 153 15.66 -10.01 -4.74
C LEU A 153 16.58 -9.21 -3.82
N ASN A 154 17.69 -8.73 -4.38
CA ASN A 154 18.70 -8.00 -3.63
C ASN A 154 18.49 -6.48 -3.66
N ARG A 155 17.58 -5.99 -4.51
CA ARG A 155 17.23 -4.58 -4.66
C ARG A 155 15.76 -4.42 -5.03
N VAL A 156 15.07 -3.52 -4.35
CA VAL A 156 13.69 -3.11 -4.66
C VAL A 156 13.66 -1.58 -4.66
N CYS A 157 12.98 -0.99 -5.65
CA CYS A 157 12.72 0.45 -5.68
C CYS A 157 11.22 0.68 -5.44
N ILE A 158 10.91 1.56 -4.50
CA ILE A 158 9.56 2.07 -4.27
C ILE A 158 9.58 3.55 -4.63
N PHE A 159 8.81 3.90 -5.66
CA PHE A 159 8.55 5.29 -6.02
C PHE A 159 7.12 5.63 -5.65
N ASP A 160 6.96 6.56 -4.71
CA ASP A 160 5.69 7.00 -4.17
C ASP A 160 5.35 8.39 -4.71
N TRP A 161 4.29 8.46 -5.50
CA TRP A 161 3.79 9.71 -6.07
C TRP A 161 2.47 10.18 -5.43
N ASP A 162 2.01 9.52 -4.36
CA ASP A 162 0.88 10.08 -3.61
C ASP A 162 1.22 11.50 -3.15
N VAL A 163 0.23 12.38 -3.15
CA VAL A 163 0.44 13.80 -2.82
C VAL A 163 0.91 14.00 -1.37
N HIS A 164 0.67 13.03 -0.49
CA HIS A 164 1.16 13.02 0.88
C HIS A 164 2.44 12.20 1.01
N HIS A 165 3.29 12.56 1.97
CA HIS A 165 4.50 11.79 2.23
C HIS A 165 4.16 10.40 2.78
N GLY A 166 4.63 9.33 2.13
CA GLY A 166 4.49 7.95 2.58
C GLY A 166 5.40 7.59 3.76
N ASN A 167 5.22 8.29 4.88
CA ASN A 167 6.02 8.17 6.11
C ASN A 167 6.17 6.73 6.61
N GLY A 168 5.09 5.93 6.57
CA GLY A 168 5.13 4.55 7.03
C GLY A 168 6.06 3.69 6.16
N THR A 169 6.04 3.92 4.84
CA THR A 169 6.94 3.22 3.91
C THR A 169 8.38 3.68 4.10
N GLN A 170 8.62 4.98 4.24
CA GLN A 170 9.94 5.51 4.56
C GLN A 170 10.50 4.87 5.84
N HIS A 171 9.77 4.93 6.95
CA HIS A 171 10.20 4.38 8.23
C HIS A 171 10.42 2.87 8.18
N SER A 172 9.62 2.14 7.39
CA SER A 172 9.76 0.70 7.19
C SER A 172 11.14 0.32 6.63
N PHE A 173 11.81 1.22 5.91
CA PHE A 173 13.08 0.97 5.22
C PHE A 173 14.19 1.98 5.54
N TYR A 174 13.99 2.86 6.53
CA TYR A 174 14.91 3.98 6.80
C TYR A 174 16.35 3.55 7.16
N SER A 175 16.54 2.30 7.60
CA SER A 175 17.86 1.72 7.86
C SER A 175 18.21 0.54 6.94
N ASN A 176 17.42 0.31 5.88
CA ASN A 176 17.52 -0.84 5.00
C ASN A 176 18.24 -0.48 3.68
N SER A 177 19.30 -1.23 3.35
CA SER A 177 20.09 -1.03 2.13
C SER A 177 19.53 -1.72 0.87
N PHE A 178 18.57 -2.65 1.02
CA PHE A 178 17.98 -3.41 -0.08
C PHE A 178 16.82 -2.66 -0.74
N VAL A 179 16.21 -1.69 -0.05
CA VAL A 179 15.07 -0.92 -0.56
C VAL A 179 15.46 0.53 -0.73
N HIS A 180 15.33 1.03 -1.96
CA HIS A 180 15.35 2.45 -2.26
C HIS A 180 13.92 3.00 -2.20
N TYR A 181 13.69 4.02 -1.40
CA TYR A 181 12.42 4.73 -1.32
C TYR A 181 12.60 6.16 -1.84
N SER A 182 11.77 6.54 -2.80
CA SER A 182 11.67 7.91 -3.28
C SER A 182 10.23 8.38 -3.20
N SER A 183 10.01 9.61 -2.73
CA SER A 183 8.67 10.20 -2.66
C SER A 183 8.66 11.61 -3.25
N ILE A 184 7.68 11.88 -4.11
CA ILE A 184 7.28 13.25 -4.45
C ILE A 184 6.00 13.55 -3.66
N HIS A 185 5.92 14.70 -2.99
CA HIS A 185 4.76 15.04 -2.18
C HIS A 185 4.69 16.54 -1.91
N GLN A 186 3.51 17.05 -1.57
CA GLN A 186 3.36 18.42 -1.09
C GLN A 186 3.97 18.54 0.32
N TYR A 187 4.79 19.56 0.57
CA TYR A 187 5.43 19.78 1.88
C TYR A 187 5.47 21.27 2.28
N PRO A 188 5.19 21.60 3.56
CA PRO A 188 4.62 20.71 4.58
C PRO A 188 3.14 20.41 4.27
N PHE A 189 2.73 19.15 4.45
CA PHE A 189 1.32 18.76 4.37
C PHE A 189 1.04 17.61 5.35
N TYR A 190 0.47 16.49 4.92
CA TYR A 190 0.30 15.32 5.76
C TYR A 190 1.51 14.37 5.68
N PRO A 191 2.05 13.86 6.80
CA PRO A 191 1.72 14.19 8.20
C PRO A 191 2.62 15.29 8.80
N GLY A 192 3.35 16.05 7.98
CA GLY A 192 4.35 17.03 8.41
C GLY A 192 5.79 16.49 8.44
N THR A 193 6.01 15.30 7.88
CA THR A 193 7.33 14.69 7.64
C THR A 193 7.64 14.69 6.14
N GLY A 194 8.81 14.17 5.74
CA GLY A 194 9.22 14.12 4.34
C GLY A 194 10.16 15.27 3.96
N ASP A 195 10.87 15.84 4.94
CA ASP A 195 11.87 16.85 4.64
C ASP A 195 12.97 16.28 3.72
N LYS A 196 13.49 17.11 2.81
CA LYS A 196 14.54 16.73 1.85
C LYS A 196 15.82 16.19 2.53
N ASN A 197 16.04 16.50 3.80
CA ASN A 197 17.21 16.05 4.56
C ASN A 197 16.98 14.68 5.24
N GLU A 198 15.79 14.11 5.17
CA GLU A 198 15.51 12.74 5.62
C GLU A 198 16.05 11.74 4.58
N THR A 199 17.29 11.28 4.75
CA THR A 199 18.00 10.48 3.73
C THR A 199 18.31 9.04 4.14
N GLY A 200 17.67 8.53 5.20
CA GLY A 200 17.97 7.21 5.77
C GLY A 200 19.11 7.26 6.81
N THR A 201 19.39 6.10 7.40
CA THR A 201 20.32 5.93 8.53
C THR A 201 21.04 4.58 8.46
N GLY A 202 22.18 4.44 9.14
CA GLY A 202 22.94 3.19 9.18
C GLY A 202 23.24 2.67 7.77
N ASP A 203 23.00 1.38 7.53
CA ASP A 203 23.21 0.76 6.21
C ASP A 203 22.27 1.32 5.12
N GLY A 204 21.13 1.90 5.50
CA GLY A 204 20.17 2.55 4.60
C GLY A 204 20.47 4.02 4.31
N LEU A 205 21.61 4.56 4.75
CA LEU A 205 21.96 5.94 4.44
C LEU A 205 22.09 6.13 2.92
N GLY A 206 21.35 7.11 2.38
CA GLY A 206 21.29 7.41 0.95
C GLY A 206 20.27 6.58 0.17
N THR A 207 19.51 5.69 0.82
CA THR A 207 18.46 4.90 0.14
C THR A 207 17.07 5.55 0.23
N THR A 208 16.94 6.68 0.94
CA THR A 208 15.71 7.48 1.00
C THR A 208 15.92 8.82 0.30
N LEU A 209 14.99 9.20 -0.58
CA LEU A 209 15.03 10.47 -1.30
C LEU A 209 13.64 11.13 -1.35
N ASN A 210 13.48 12.21 -0.58
CA ASN A 210 12.28 13.03 -0.61
C ASN A 210 12.43 14.21 -1.55
N PHE A 211 11.39 14.42 -2.36
CA PHE A 211 11.21 15.56 -3.24
C PHE A 211 10.00 16.39 -2.76
N PRO A 212 10.18 17.18 -1.68
CA PRO A 212 9.12 18.05 -1.19
C PRO A 212 8.80 19.15 -2.21
N LEU A 213 7.54 19.22 -2.63
CA LEU A 213 7.01 20.18 -3.57
C LEU A 213 6.15 21.23 -2.86
N ASN A 214 6.13 22.44 -3.41
CA ASN A 214 5.21 23.47 -2.97
C ASN A 214 3.76 23.07 -3.30
N ALA A 215 2.80 23.58 -2.53
CA ALA A 215 1.39 23.49 -2.91
C ALA A 215 1.18 24.03 -4.34
N PHE A 216 0.27 23.40 -5.08
CA PHE A 216 -0.10 23.74 -6.45
C PHE A 216 0.96 23.48 -7.55
N ALA A 217 2.03 22.73 -7.27
CA ALA A 217 2.90 22.21 -8.33
C ALA A 217 2.15 21.23 -9.25
N GLY A 218 2.35 21.32 -10.57
CA GLY A 218 1.70 20.49 -11.59
C GLY A 218 2.22 20.72 -13.00
#